data_AF-A0A4U6RT03-F1
#
_entry.id   AF-A0A4U6RT03-F1
#
_cell.length_a   1.000
_cell.length_b   1.000
_cell.length_c   1.000
_cell.angle_alpha   90.00
_cell.angle_beta   90.00
_cell.angle_gamma   90.00
#
_symmetry.space_group_name_H-M   'P 1'
#
loop_
_entity.id
_entity.type
_entity.pdbx_description
1 polymer ?
#
loop_
_entity_poly.entity_id
_entity_poly.type
_entity_poly.pdbx_seq_one_letter_code
_entity_poly.pdbx_strand_id
1 'polypeptide(L)' 'MLHDSTDRIEECRQLADEADRRASTSSVETTRKDYELLARSWRRLALSYEFSAHLARFIKAR' A
#
# COMPACT_ATOMS: atom_id res chain seq x y z
N MET A 1 16.20 7.98 6.34
CA MET A 1 15.35 6.80 6.60
C MET A 1 13.86 7.15 6.81
N LEU A 2 13.48 8.15 7.63
CA LEU A 2 12.05 8.49 7.82
C LEU A 2 11.35 9.12 6.59
N HIS A 3 12.09 9.89 5.77
CA HIS A 3 11.55 10.43 4.52
C HIS A 3 11.19 9.31 3.53
N ASP A 4 12.10 8.35 3.34
CA ASP A 4 11.90 7.19 2.46
C ASP A 4 10.64 6.38 2.82
N SER A 5 10.37 6.17 4.10
CA SER A 5 9.15 5.45 4.50
C SER A 5 7.86 6.20 4.15
N THR A 6 7.85 7.54 4.17
CA THR A 6 6.65 8.34 3.83
C THR A 6 6.37 8.26 2.34
N ASP A 7 7.41 8.39 1.51
CA ASP A 7 7.31 8.26 0.05
C ASP A 7 6.82 6.86 -0.34
N ARG A 8 7.30 5.82 0.33
CA ARG A 8 6.86 4.43 0.10
C ARG A 8 5.41 4.18 0.52
N ILE A 9 4.94 4.83 1.58
CA ILE A 9 3.52 4.74 2.01
C ILE A 9 2.64 5.37 0.94
N GLU A 10 3.00 6.56 0.46
CA GLU A 10 2.26 7.28 -0.58
C GLU A 10 2.24 6.49 -1.89
N GLU A 11 3.38 5.95 -2.32
CA GLU A 11 3.50 5.09 -3.51
C GLU A 11 2.58 3.86 -3.39
N CYS A 12 2.59 3.16 -2.25
CA CYS A 12 1.72 2.01 -2.03
C CYS A 12 0.23 2.40 -2.10
N ARG A 13 -0.16 3.56 -1.57
CA ARG A 13 -1.55 4.04 -1.63
C ARG A 13 -1.97 4.35 -3.07
N GLN A 14 -1.13 5.04 -3.83
CA GLN A 14 -1.40 5.34 -5.24
C GLN A 14 -1.55 4.06 -6.09
N LEU A 15 -0.70 3.06 -5.84
CA LEU A 15 -0.78 1.77 -6.52
C LEU A 15 -2.03 0.97 -6.12
N ALA A 16 -2.48 1.08 -4.87
CA ALA A 16 -3.74 0.48 -4.44
C ALA A 16 -4.94 1.12 -5.13
N ASP A 17 -4.97 2.45 -5.23
CA ASP A 17 -6.05 3.18 -5.89
C ASP A 17 -6.09 2.89 -7.39
N GLU A 18 -4.93 2.79 -8.04
CA GLU A 18 -4.84 2.38 -9.44
C GLU A 18 -5.35 0.96 -9.67
N ALA A 19 -4.99 0.02 -8.79
CA ALA A 19 -5.50 -1.35 -8.87
C ALA A 19 -7.02 -1.40 -8.68
N ASP A 20 -7.58 -0.65 -7.72
CA ASP A 20 -9.03 -0.54 -7.55
C ASP A 20 -9.73 0.05 -8.77
N ARG A 21 -9.16 1.10 -9.39
CA ARG A 21 -9.68 1.66 -10.65
C ARG A 21 -9.74 0.58 -11.72
N ARG A 22 -8.64 -0.17 -11.91
CA ARG A 22 -8.60 -1.25 -12.90
C ARG A 22 -9.60 -2.37 -12.61
N ALA A 23 -9.75 -2.76 -11.34
CA ALA A 23 -10.76 -3.73 -10.92
C ALA A 23 -12.18 -3.25 -11.31
N SER A 24 -12.50 -1.97 -11.05
CA SER A 24 -13.82 -1.39 -11.34
C SER A 24 -14.13 -1.29 -12.84
N THR A 25 -13.11 -1.12 -13.68
CA THR A 25 -13.26 -1.04 -15.14
C THR A 25 -13.18 -2.40 -15.84
N SER A 26 -12.79 -3.46 -15.14
CA SER A 26 -12.61 -4.79 -15.73
C SER A 26 -13.95 -5.52 -15.86
N SER A 27 -14.30 -5.90 -17.09
CA SER A 27 -15.45 -6.77 -17.37
C SER A 27 -15.16 -8.27 -17.17
N VAL A 28 -13.88 -8.64 -17.07
CA VAL A 28 -13.43 -10.02 -16.84
C VAL A 28 -13.31 -10.27 -15.34
N GLU A 29 -14.04 -11.27 -14.83
CA GLU A 29 -14.15 -11.54 -13.39
C GLU A 29 -12.80 -11.91 -12.75
N THR A 30 -12.01 -12.76 -13.41
CA THR A 30 -10.69 -13.18 -12.92
C THR A 30 -9.74 -11.99 -12.81
N THR A 31 -9.64 -11.19 -13.89
CA THR A 31 -8.85 -9.96 -13.91
C THR A 31 -9.29 -8.96 -12.83
N ARG A 32 -10.61 -8.82 -12.60
CA ARG A 32 -11.13 -7.98 -11.52
C ARG A 32 -10.65 -8.48 -10.15
N LYS A 33 -10.78 -9.78 -9.88
CA LYS A 33 -10.32 -10.39 -8.62
C LYS A 33 -8.81 -10.24 -8.41
N ASP A 34 -8.02 -10.36 -9.47
CA ASP A 34 -6.57 -10.17 -9.41
C ASP A 34 -6.21 -8.73 -9.02
N TYR A 35 -6.89 -7.74 -9.60
CA TYR A 35 -6.70 -6.34 -9.24
C TYR A 35 -7.19 -6.02 -7.82
N GLU A 36 -8.31 -6.60 -7.38
CA GLU A 36 -8.77 -6.46 -5.99
C GLU A 36 -7.76 -7.03 -5.00
N LEU A 37 -7.15 -8.18 -5.31
CA LEU A 37 -6.08 -8.77 -4.50
C LEU A 37 -4.84 -7.88 -4.49
N LEU A 38 -4.47 -7.34 -5.64
CA LEU A 38 -3.33 -6.42 -5.77
C LEU A 38 -3.53 -5.17 -4.91
N ALA A 39 -4.71 -4.55 -4.96
CA ALA A 39 -5.04 -3.38 -4.16
C ALA A 39 -4.96 -3.67 -2.65
N ARG A 40 -5.48 -4.82 -2.20
CA ARG A 40 -5.36 -5.26 -0.79
C ARG A 40 -3.90 -5.46 -0.38
N SER A 41 -3.08 -5.98 -1.28
CA SER A 41 -1.65 -6.25 -1.03
C SER A 41 -0.88 -4.95 -0.86
N TRP A 42 -1.11 -3.96 -1.73
CA TRP A 42 -0.52 -2.63 -1.60
C TRP A 42 -0.91 -1.92 -0.31
N ARG A 43 -2.19 -1.99 0.09
CA ARG A 43 -2.65 -1.43 1.38
C ARG A 43 -1.94 -2.07 2.57
N ARG A 44 -1.78 -3.41 2.55
CA ARG A 44 -1.07 -4.13 3.63
C ARG A 44 0.41 -3.76 3.67
N LEU A 45 1.04 -3.51 2.52
CA LEU A 45 2.42 -3.05 2.47
C LEU A 45 2.57 -1.63 3.02
N ALA A 46 1.66 -0.70 2.69
CA ALA A 46 1.63 0.65 3.26
C ALA A 46 1.57 0.62 4.80
N LEU A 47 0.67 -0.20 5.37
CA LEU A 47 0.57 -0.41 6.81
C LEU A 47 1.87 -0.94 7.43
N SER A 48 2.61 -1.78 6.70
CA SER A 48 3.89 -2.31 7.17
C SER A 48 4.97 -1.23 7.24
N TYR A 49 5.00 -0.32 6.26
CA TYR A 49 5.87 0.86 6.30
C TYR A 49 5.49 1.83 7.42
N GLU A 50 4.20 2.09 7.62
CA GLU A 50 3.71 2.91 8.74
C GLU A 50 4.14 2.35 10.09
N PHE A 51 3.98 1.03 10.28
CA PHE A 51 4.41 0.34 11.49
C PHE A 51 5.92 0.44 11.70
N SER A 52 6.71 0.19 10.66
CA SER A 52 8.18 0.33 10.73
C SER A 52 8.60 1.76 11.10
N ALA A 53 7.95 2.78 10.52
CA ALA A 53 8.22 4.18 10.84
C ALA A 53 7.83 4.54 12.28
N HIS A 54 6.76 3.98 12.82
CA HIS A 54 6.39 4.13 14.24
C HIS A 54 7.40 3.46 15.15
N LEU A 55 7.80 2.22 14.85
CA LEU A 55 8.77 1.47 15.64
C LEU A 55 10.13 2.17 15.69
N ALA A 56 10.61 2.67 14.55
CA ALA A 56 11.87 3.42 14.48
C ALA A 56 11.83 4.71 15.31
N ARG A 57 10.69 5.40 15.37
CA ARG A 57 10.50 6.59 16.23
C ARG A 57 10.49 6.22 17.71
N PHE A 58 9.78 5.14 18.07
CA PHE A 58 9.73 4.65 19.45
C PHE A 58 11.11 4.26 19.97
N ILE A 59 11.90 3.53 19.17
CA ILE A 59 13.27 3.13 19.56
C ILE A 59 14.18 4.34 19.76
N LYS A 60 14.07 5.37 18.92
CA LYS A 60 14.90 6.59 19.01
C LYS A 60 14.51 7.55 20.13
N ALA A 61 13.29 7.46 20.65
CA ALA A 61 12.80 8.31 21.73
C ALA A 61 13.22 7.81 23.13
N ARG A 62 13.93 6.68 23.18
CA ARG A 62 14.45 6.03 24.40
C ARG A 62 15.96 6.15 24.46
#